data_AF-A0AAI9B501-F1
#
_entry.id   AF-A0AAI9B501-F1
#
_cell.length_a   1.000
_cell.length_b   1.000
_cell.length_c   1.000
_cell.angle_alpha   90.00
_cell.angle_beta   90.00
_cell.angle_gamma   90.00
#
_symmetry.space_group_name_H-M   'P 1'
#
loop_
_entity.id
_entity.type
_entity.pdbx_description
1 polymer ?
#
loop_
_entity_poly.entity_id
_entity_poly.type
_entity_poly.pdbx_seq_one_letter_code
_entity_poly.pdbx_strand_id
1 'polypeptide(L)'
;MSVEYVIHVDDKVDNLLSFIVERIKENQPSSRINTDGSLWIPSSYSNWIDFSIEDHEDGFFIVNNLNGSDRDKLFSLIFTAFHELSIKYEIEEV
;
A
#
# COMPACT_ATOMS: atom_id res chain seq x y z
N MET A 1 2.27 -6.66 -16.41
CA MET A 1 3.56 -6.76 -15.71
C MET A 1 3.36 -5.94 -14.46
N SER A 2 3.47 -6.58 -13.30
CA SER A 2 3.40 -5.88 -12.02
C SER A 2 4.67 -5.09 -11.82
N VAL A 3 4.53 -3.95 -11.13
CA VAL A 3 5.65 -3.21 -10.59
C VAL A 3 5.64 -3.41 -9.09
N GLU A 4 6.79 -3.75 -8.54
CA GLU A 4 6.99 -4.04 -7.13
C GLU A 4 7.72 -2.87 -6.48
N TYR A 5 7.31 -2.50 -5.28
CA TYR A 5 7.91 -1.42 -4.52
C TYR A 5 8.19 -1.86 -3.10
N VAL A 6 9.35 -1.44 -2.60
CA VAL A 6 9.66 -1.48 -1.17
C VAL A 6 9.65 -0.04 -0.66
N ILE A 7 8.83 0.22 0.35
CA ILE A 7 8.86 1.49 1.08
C ILE A 7 9.61 1.25 2.37
N HIS A 8 10.78 1.85 2.51
CA HIS A 8 11.56 1.86 3.75
C HIS A 8 11.08 2.99 4.65
N VAL A 9 10.90 2.71 5.92
CA VAL A 9 10.35 3.65 6.91
C VAL A 9 11.35 3.78 8.07
N ASP A 10 11.88 4.97 8.30
CA ASP A 10 12.96 5.19 9.28
C ASP A 10 12.49 4.94 10.72
N ASP A 11 11.25 5.33 11.02
CA ASP A 11 10.66 5.25 12.35
C ASP A 11 9.62 4.11 12.40
N LYS A 12 9.88 3.08 13.22
CA LYS A 12 8.88 2.04 13.50
C LYS A 12 7.72 2.64 14.27
N VAL A 13 6.65 2.95 13.56
CA VAL A 13 5.38 3.38 14.14
C VAL A 13 4.47 2.17 14.28
N ASP A 14 4.17 1.80 15.53
CA ASP A 14 3.24 0.72 15.82
C ASP A 14 1.88 1.00 15.16
N ASN A 15 1.33 -0.01 14.48
CA ASN A 15 0.04 0.07 13.75
C ASN A 15 0.03 0.97 12.50
N LEU A 16 1.18 1.34 11.94
CA LEU A 16 1.23 2.14 10.71
C LEU A 16 0.52 1.46 9.54
N LEU A 17 0.72 0.16 9.34
CA LEU A 17 0.00 -0.60 8.31
C LEU A 17 -1.51 -0.48 8.52
N SER A 18 -1.99 -0.74 9.75
CA SER A 18 -3.41 -0.65 10.09
C SER A 18 -4.00 0.73 9.75
N PHE A 19 -3.27 1.81 10.06
CA PHE A 19 -3.69 3.18 9.73
C PHE A 19 -3.78 3.43 8.22
N ILE A 20 -2.79 2.98 7.45
CA ILE A 20 -2.80 3.08 5.98
C ILE A 20 -3.95 2.26 5.39
N VAL A 21 -4.15 1.04 5.90
CA VAL A 21 -5.21 0.12 5.48
C VAL A 21 -6.60 0.72 5.69
N GLU A 22 -6.86 1.32 6.86
CA GLU A 22 -8.12 2.02 7.12
C GLU A 22 -8.37 3.13 6.12
N ARG A 23 -7.35 3.95 5.84
CA ARG A 23 -7.47 5.08 4.92
C ARG A 23 -7.69 4.65 3.47
N ILE A 24 -7.01 3.59 3.03
CA ILE A 24 -7.25 3.02 1.70
C ILE A 24 -8.67 2.47 1.64
N LYS A 25 -9.17 1.77 2.68
CA LYS A 25 -10.54 1.24 2.68
C LYS A 25 -11.62 2.31 2.58
N GLU A 26 -11.42 3.46 3.24
CA GLU A 26 -12.34 4.59 3.16
C GLU A 26 -12.43 5.18 1.74
N ASN A 27 -11.34 5.12 0.97
CA ASN A 27 -11.24 5.73 -0.36
C ASN A 27 -11.37 4.72 -1.50
N GLN A 28 -11.19 3.42 -1.23
CA GLN A 28 -11.23 2.31 -2.18
C GLN A 28 -12.09 1.17 -1.61
N PRO A 29 -13.43 1.23 -1.77
CA PRO A 29 -14.35 0.24 -1.22
C PRO A 29 -14.18 -1.18 -1.81
N SER A 30 -13.51 -1.31 -2.94
CA SER A 30 -13.18 -2.60 -3.57
C SER A 30 -12.05 -3.34 -2.85
N SER A 31 -11.29 -2.65 -2.00
CA SER A 31 -10.19 -3.23 -1.24
C SER A 31 -10.70 -4.25 -0.21
N ARG A 32 -9.86 -5.22 0.09
CA ARG A 32 -10.14 -6.33 1.01
C ARG A 32 -8.95 -6.54 1.95
N ILE A 33 -9.20 -7.04 3.14
CA ILE A 33 -8.16 -7.44 4.09
C ILE A 33 -8.06 -8.97 4.04
N ASN A 34 -6.85 -9.49 3.93
CA ASN A 34 -6.57 -10.92 3.96
C ASN A 34 -6.37 -11.41 5.42
N THR A 35 -6.30 -12.73 5.62
CA THR A 35 -6.17 -13.31 6.98
C THR A 35 -4.86 -12.98 7.68
N ASP A 36 -3.82 -12.65 6.92
CA ASP A 36 -2.49 -12.22 7.39
C ASP A 36 -2.42 -10.70 7.70
N GLY A 37 -3.51 -9.95 7.48
CA GLY A 37 -3.56 -8.50 7.70
C GLY A 37 -3.13 -7.67 6.50
N SER A 38 -2.65 -8.30 5.41
CA SER A 38 -2.36 -7.59 4.15
C SER A 38 -3.65 -7.03 3.53
N LEU A 39 -3.51 -5.89 2.84
CA LEU A 39 -4.60 -5.30 2.07
C LEU A 39 -4.37 -5.56 0.59
N TRP A 40 -5.41 -6.00 -0.11
CA TRP A 40 -5.39 -6.17 -1.57
C TRP A 40 -6.61 -5.55 -2.25
N ILE A 41 -6.42 -5.10 -3.48
CA ILE A 41 -7.46 -4.69 -4.41
C ILE A 41 -7.51 -5.75 -5.51
N PRO A 42 -8.58 -6.56 -5.56
CA PRO A 42 -8.69 -7.61 -6.57
C PRO A 42 -8.82 -6.99 -7.96
N SER A 43 -8.18 -7.61 -8.95
CA SER A 43 -8.34 -7.18 -10.34
C SER A 43 -9.69 -7.61 -10.90
N SER A 44 -10.10 -6.93 -11.98
CA SER A 44 -11.19 -7.41 -12.83
C SER A 44 -10.84 -8.72 -13.55
N TYR A 45 -9.55 -9.04 -13.68
CA TYR A 45 -9.07 -10.31 -14.19
C TYR A 45 -8.98 -11.34 -13.06
N SER A 46 -9.61 -12.50 -13.25
CA SER A 46 -9.91 -13.49 -12.20
C SER A 46 -8.73 -14.08 -11.43
N ASN A 47 -7.49 -13.81 -11.84
CA ASN A 47 -6.27 -14.32 -11.21
C ASN A 47 -5.23 -13.22 -10.94
N TRP A 48 -5.62 -11.95 -11.03
CA TRP A 48 -4.71 -10.82 -10.89
C TRP A 48 -5.10 -9.98 -9.68
N ILE A 49 -4.10 -9.38 -9.06
CA ILE A 49 -4.26 -8.41 -7.99
C ILE A 49 -3.86 -7.07 -8.58
N ASP A 50 -4.75 -6.09 -8.51
CA ASP A 50 -4.47 -4.74 -9.01
C ASP A 50 -3.50 -4.03 -8.06
N PHE A 51 -3.62 -4.28 -6.76
CA PHE A 51 -2.75 -3.72 -5.74
C PHE A 51 -2.69 -4.64 -4.51
N SER A 52 -1.52 -4.78 -3.88
CA SER A 52 -1.42 -5.29 -2.51
C SER A 52 -0.39 -4.50 -1.71
N ILE A 53 -0.61 -4.40 -0.40
CA ILE A 53 0.33 -3.86 0.57
C ILE A 53 0.40 -4.77 1.79
N GLU A 54 1.61 -5.09 2.22
CA GLU A 54 1.90 -5.92 3.38
C GLU A 54 3.12 -5.39 4.14
N ASP A 55 3.25 -5.81 5.41
CA ASP A 55 4.41 -5.47 6.23
C ASP A 55 5.69 -6.08 5.64
N HIS A 56 6.77 -5.30 5.68
CA HIS A 56 8.12 -5.70 5.31
C HIS A 56 9.08 -5.35 6.45
N GLU A 57 10.27 -5.97 6.50
CA GLU A 57 11.20 -5.92 7.65
C GLU A 57 11.41 -4.50 8.25
N ASP A 58 11.54 -3.51 7.35
CA ASP A 58 11.74 -2.09 7.65
C ASP A 58 10.71 -1.17 6.97
N GLY A 59 9.49 -1.65 6.72
CA GLY A 59 8.43 -0.84 6.12
C GLY A 59 7.35 -1.64 5.43
N PHE A 60 7.14 -1.40 4.12
CA PHE A 60 6.06 -2.02 3.35
C PHE A 60 6.54 -2.62 2.05
N PHE A 61 5.94 -3.74 1.67
CA PHE A 61 6.04 -4.29 0.32
C PHE A 61 4.74 -4.03 -0.43
N ILE A 62 4.83 -3.48 -1.63
CA ILE A 62 3.69 -3.13 -2.47
C ILE A 62 3.84 -3.79 -3.83
N VAL A 63 2.79 -4.51 -4.24
CA VAL A 63 2.64 -4.98 -5.63
C VAL A 63 1.58 -4.13 -6.30
N ASN A 64 1.87 -3.57 -7.47
CA ASN A 64 0.94 -2.71 -8.19
C ASN A 64 0.84 -3.09 -9.68
N ASN A 65 -0.39 -3.33 -10.14
CA ASN A 65 -0.76 -3.51 -11.54
C ASN A 65 -1.70 -2.40 -12.05
N LEU A 66 -2.03 -1.40 -11.22
CA LEU A 66 -2.93 -0.32 -11.61
C LEU A 66 -2.30 0.60 -12.67
N ASN A 67 -3.18 1.21 -13.47
CA ASN A 67 -2.79 2.28 -14.38
C ASN A 67 -2.27 3.51 -13.62
N GLY A 68 -1.58 4.42 -14.31
CA GLY A 68 -0.93 5.58 -13.69
C GLY A 68 -1.86 6.43 -12.81
N SER A 69 -3.08 6.72 -13.24
CA SER A 69 -4.01 7.58 -12.47
C SER A 69 -4.45 6.92 -11.15
N ASP A 70 -4.82 5.64 -11.20
CA ASP A 70 -5.31 4.93 -10.02
C ASP A 70 -4.16 4.56 -9.07
N ARG A 71 -3.00 4.23 -9.63
CA ARG A 71 -1.74 4.08 -8.89
C ARG A 71 -1.40 5.37 -8.15
N ASP A 72 -1.34 6.50 -8.85
CA ASP A 72 -0.90 7.77 -8.25
C ASP A 72 -1.84 8.20 -7.11
N LYS A 73 -3.14 7.92 -7.22
CA LYS A 73 -4.11 8.13 -6.13
C LYS A 73 -3.82 7.27 -4.90
N LEU A 74 -3.55 5.97 -5.09
CA LEU A 74 -3.23 5.07 -3.98
C LEU A 74 -1.95 5.47 -3.28
N PHE A 75 -0.88 5.71 -4.03
CA PHE A 75 0.37 6.20 -3.46
C PHE A 75 0.18 7.54 -2.74
N SER A 76 -0.65 8.44 -3.28
CA SER A 76 -0.99 9.69 -2.57
C SER A 76 -1.67 9.45 -1.22
N LEU A 77 -2.54 8.44 -1.09
CA LEU A 77 -3.17 8.10 0.19
C LEU A 77 -2.12 7.61 1.21
N ILE A 78 -1.20 6.76 0.76
CA ILE A 78 -0.10 6.24 1.58
C ILE A 78 0.82 7.38 2.03
N PHE A 79 1.25 8.25 1.11
CA PHE A 79 2.15 9.35 1.43
C PHE A 79 1.50 10.43 2.29
N THR A 80 0.19 10.63 2.15
CA THR A 80 -0.56 11.51 3.04
C THR A 80 -0.52 10.98 4.47
N ALA A 81 -0.67 9.66 4.66
CA ALA A 81 -0.54 9.04 5.98
C ALA A 81 0.87 9.24 6.56
N PHE A 82 1.92 9.05 5.77
CA PHE A 82 3.29 9.32 6.21
C PHE A 82 3.51 10.78 6.56
N HIS A 83 2.99 11.70 5.75
CA HIS A 83 3.12 13.13 5.99
C HIS A 83 2.42 13.57 7.29
N GLU A 84 1.19 13.10 7.53
CA GLU A 84 0.44 13.41 8.74
C GLU A 84 1.13 12.89 10.01
N LEU A 85 1.77 11.73 9.91
CA LEU A 85 2.51 11.12 11.01
C LEU A 85 3.98 11.61 11.10
N SER A 86 4.40 12.54 10.23
CA SER A 86 5.77 13.05 10.14
C SER A 86 6.83 11.95 9.97
N ILE A 87 6.47 10.90 9.25
CA ILE A 87 7.30 9.73 9.00
C ILE A 87 8.23 10.01 7.81
N LYS A 88 9.51 9.73 7.99
CA LYS A 88 10.48 9.71 6.89
C LYS A 88 10.46 8.35 6.21
N TYR A 89 10.50 8.37 4.88
CA TYR A 89 10.47 7.16 4.07
C TYR A 89 11.30 7.31 2.80
N GLU A 90 11.75 6.17 2.27
CA GLU A 90 12.37 6.01 0.96
C GLU A 90 11.60 4.94 0.17
N ILE A 91 11.58 5.06 -1.16
CA ILE A 91 10.87 4.14 -2.04
C ILE A 91 11.84 3.59 -3.06
N GLU A 92 11.89 2.27 -3.16
CA GLU A 92 12.64 1.51 -4.14
C GLU A 92 11.66 0.77 -5.07
N GLU A 93 11.91 0.80 -6.38
CA GLU A 93 11.22 -0.05 -7.37
C GLU A 93 12.09 -1.28 -7.63
N VAL A 94 11.50 -2.48 -7.56
CA VAL A 94 12.18 -3.79 -7.65
C VAL A 94 12.06 -4.42 -9.03
#